data_AF-A0A8J9TBM4-F1
#
_entry.id   AF-A0A8J9TBM4-F1
#
_cell.length_a   1.000
_cell.length_b   1.000
_cell.length_c   1.000
_cell.angle_alpha   90.00
_cell.angle_beta   90.00
_cell.angle_gamma   90.00
#
_symmetry.space_group_name_H-M   'P 1'
#
loop_
_entity.id
_entity.type
_entity.pdbx_description
1 polymer ?
#
loop_
_entity_poly.entity_id
_entity_poly.type
_entity_poly.pdbx_seq_one_letter_code
_entity_poly.pdbx_strand_id
1 'polypeptide(L)'
;SLNASINDILKFRRALTFMDEQHPFGDAFGPAASRNDVISSAQQVYQRLLKMTPESIMLNCDVFTMLADEDEGATTNLAKRKALRKLFRPDANNELSQLAFIQSCDSLYKKLRFFRASVGNASVIDHALETIIDFLFNFILALALLSLMRFNPWPLLVSVSTLLVSVSFAVGSSASKYIE
;
A
#
# COMPACT_ATOMS: atom_id res chain seq x y z
N SER A 1 -12.88 -6.83 17.16
CA SER A 1 -11.58 -7.51 17.02
C SER A 1 -11.43 -7.93 15.56
N LEU A 2 -10.51 -7.30 14.82
CA LEU A 2 -10.22 -7.68 13.43
C LEU A 2 -9.36 -8.95 13.45
N ASN A 3 -9.99 -10.11 13.49
CA ASN A 3 -9.29 -11.36 13.16
C ASN A 3 -9.31 -11.48 11.64
N ALA A 4 -8.31 -10.89 10.98
CA ALA A 4 -8.11 -11.10 9.55
C ALA A 4 -7.91 -12.60 9.30
N SER A 5 -8.67 -13.18 8.37
CA SER A 5 -8.52 -14.61 8.03
C SER A 5 -7.19 -14.82 7.31
N ILE A 6 -6.59 -16.01 7.43
CA ILE A 6 -5.44 -16.42 6.61
C ILE A 6 -5.76 -16.25 5.12
N ASN A 7 -7.01 -16.50 4.72
CA ASN A 7 -7.47 -16.28 3.35
C ASN A 7 -7.38 -14.80 2.94
N ASP A 8 -7.70 -13.88 3.85
CA ASP A 8 -7.64 -12.44 3.59
C ASP A 8 -6.19 -11.98 3.41
N ILE A 9 -5.27 -12.54 4.20
CA ILE A 9 -3.82 -12.27 4.08
C ILE A 9 -3.30 -12.79 2.74
N LEU A 10 -3.69 -14.00 2.32
CA LEU A 10 -3.28 -14.57 1.04
C LEU A 10 -3.85 -13.76 -0.14
N LYS A 11 -5.12 -13.36 -0.08
CA LYS A 11 -5.73 -12.48 -1.08
C LYS A 11 -5.03 -11.12 -1.13
N PHE A 12 -4.69 -10.56 0.02
CA PHE A 12 -3.96 -9.30 0.10
C PHE A 12 -2.57 -9.40 -0.53
N ARG A 13 -1.79 -10.43 -0.20
CA ARG A 13 -0.48 -10.68 -0.83
C ARG A 13 -0.61 -10.87 -2.35
N ARG A 14 -1.64 -11.55 -2.81
CA ARG A 14 -1.94 -11.69 -4.25
C ARG A 14 -2.31 -10.35 -4.88
N ALA A 15 -3.07 -9.50 -4.18
CA ALA A 15 -3.37 -8.14 -4.65
C ALA A 15 -2.12 -7.26 -4.74
N LEU A 16 -1.17 -7.41 -3.81
CA LEU A 16 0.11 -6.68 -3.86
C LEU A 16 0.96 -7.06 -5.07
N THR A 17 0.90 -8.32 -5.53
CA THR A 17 1.66 -8.78 -6.70
C THR A 17 1.11 -8.18 -8.00
N PHE A 18 -0.21 -7.99 -8.11
CA PHE A 18 -0.79 -7.28 -9.26
C PHE A 18 -0.36 -5.80 -9.35
N MET A 19 0.08 -5.18 -8.24
CA MET A 19 0.62 -3.81 -8.27
C MET A 19 2.07 -3.74 -8.81
N ASP A 20 2.75 -4.87 -8.98
CA ASP A 20 4.10 -4.95 -9.56
C ASP A 20 4.10 -5.19 -11.07
N GLU A 21 2.95 -5.54 -11.62
CA GLU A 21 2.84 -5.86 -13.04
C GLU A 21 2.96 -4.59 -13.90
N GLN A 22 3.28 -4.78 -15.18
CA GLN A 22 3.28 -3.70 -16.16
C GLN A 22 1.89 -3.06 -16.33
N HIS A 23 0.84 -3.74 -15.87
CA HIS A 23 -0.57 -3.37 -16.05
C HIS A 23 -1.32 -3.31 -14.70
N PRO A 24 -0.97 -2.39 -13.78
CA PRO A 24 -1.62 -2.28 -12.46
C PRO A 24 -3.11 -1.94 -12.51
N PHE A 25 -3.62 -1.50 -13.66
CA PHE A 25 -5.03 -1.19 -13.91
C PHE A 25 -5.72 -2.24 -14.82
N GLY A 26 -5.04 -3.34 -15.12
CA GLY A 26 -5.48 -4.38 -16.06
C GLY A 26 -5.07 -4.12 -17.51
N ASP A 27 -5.07 -5.19 -18.31
CA ASP A 27 -4.58 -5.17 -19.69
C ASP A 27 -5.37 -4.23 -20.60
N ALA A 28 -6.67 -4.09 -20.35
CA ALA A 28 -7.54 -3.20 -21.12
C ALA A 28 -7.16 -1.72 -20.97
N PHE A 29 -6.54 -1.33 -19.84
CA PHE A 29 -6.07 0.03 -19.62
C PHE A 29 -4.82 0.33 -20.45
N GLY A 30 -3.92 -0.65 -20.60
CA GLY A 30 -2.60 -0.49 -21.22
C GLY A 30 -1.49 -0.34 -20.18
N PRO A 31 -0.23 -0.25 -20.62
CA PRO A 31 0.94 -0.24 -19.73
C PRO A 31 0.91 0.98 -18.81
N ALA A 32 1.23 0.76 -17.54
CA ALA A 32 1.20 1.75 -16.49
C ALA A 32 2.38 1.59 -15.50
N ALA A 33 3.52 1.13 -16.01
CA ALA A 33 4.74 0.92 -15.23
C ALA A 33 5.35 2.24 -14.74
N SER A 34 5.37 3.27 -15.61
CA SER A 34 5.79 4.63 -15.30
C SER A 34 4.62 5.62 -15.30
N ARG A 35 4.82 6.78 -14.67
CA ARG A 35 3.83 7.87 -14.67
C ARG A 35 3.47 8.34 -16.08
N ASN A 36 4.45 8.36 -16.98
CA ASN A 36 4.24 8.77 -18.37
C ASN A 36 3.38 7.73 -19.11
N ASP A 37 3.64 6.44 -18.89
CA ASP A 37 2.83 5.36 -19.46
C ASP A 37 1.38 5.44 -18.97
N VAL A 38 1.17 5.70 -17.68
CA VAL A 38 -0.17 5.92 -17.12
C VAL A 38 -0.91 7.05 -17.82
N ILE A 39 -0.24 8.18 -18.07
CA ILE A 39 -0.84 9.34 -18.73
C ILE A 39 -1.20 9.00 -20.18
N SER A 40 -0.29 8.38 -20.92
CA SER A 40 -0.52 7.98 -22.32
C SER A 40 -1.63 6.92 -22.44
N SER A 41 -1.62 5.91 -21.58
CA SER A 41 -2.65 4.88 -21.53
C SER A 41 -4.01 5.46 -21.13
N ALA A 42 -4.06 6.36 -20.13
CA ALA A 42 -5.29 7.06 -19.75
C ALA A 42 -5.87 7.90 -20.90
N GLN A 43 -5.02 8.58 -21.68
CA GLN A 43 -5.47 9.30 -22.88
C GLN A 43 -6.11 8.38 -23.90
N GLN A 44 -5.50 7.23 -24.17
CA GLN A 44 -6.04 6.24 -25.11
C GLN A 44 -7.35 5.62 -24.61
N VAL A 45 -7.45 5.33 -23.31
CA VAL A 45 -8.70 4.85 -22.69
C VAL A 45 -9.80 5.89 -22.82
N TYR A 46 -9.53 7.15 -22.51
CA TYR A 46 -10.50 8.23 -22.64
C TYR A 46 -11.01 8.35 -24.07
N GLN A 47 -10.12 8.32 -25.06
CA GLN A 47 -10.50 8.35 -26.47
C GLN A 47 -11.32 7.13 -26.90
N ARG A 48 -10.99 5.93 -26.39
CA ARG A 48 -11.78 4.72 -26.65
C ARG A 48 -13.17 4.82 -26.06
N LEU A 49 -13.31 5.34 -24.84
CA LEU A 49 -14.59 5.54 -24.18
C LEU A 49 -15.44 6.59 -24.91
N LEU A 50 -14.81 7.67 -25.40
CA LEU A 50 -15.50 8.71 -26.16
C LEU A 50 -16.06 8.19 -27.49
N LYS A 51 -15.41 7.20 -28.12
CA LYS A 51 -15.95 6.53 -29.32
C LYS A 51 -17.25 5.75 -29.06
N MET A 52 -17.50 5.33 -27.81
CA MET A 52 -18.74 4.64 -27.45
C MET A 52 -19.92 5.61 -27.25
N THR A 53 -19.64 6.91 -27.10
CA THR A 53 -20.65 7.98 -26.94
C THR A 53 -20.45 9.06 -28.02
N PRO A 54 -20.80 8.79 -29.28
CA PRO A 54 -20.48 9.66 -30.42
C PRO A 54 -21.17 11.04 -30.38
N GLU A 55 -22.21 11.21 -29.57
CA GLU A 55 -22.98 12.47 -29.49
C GLU A 55 -22.45 13.48 -28.46
N SER A 56 -21.49 13.10 -27.62
CA SER A 56 -20.99 13.96 -26.54
C SER A 56 -19.52 14.33 -26.71
N ILE A 57 -19.20 15.60 -26.51
CA ILE A 57 -17.83 16.14 -26.50
C ILE A 57 -17.10 15.75 -25.21
N MET A 58 -17.85 15.47 -24.14
CA MET A 58 -17.32 15.04 -22.83
C MET A 58 -17.80 13.64 -22.47
N LEU A 59 -16.99 12.92 -21.70
CA LEU A 59 -17.38 11.58 -21.27
C LEU A 59 -18.45 11.68 -20.18
N ASN A 60 -19.63 11.10 -20.43
CA ASN A 60 -20.65 10.95 -19.38
C ASN A 60 -20.23 9.84 -18.40
N CYS A 61 -20.22 10.15 -17.10
CA CYS A 61 -19.85 9.22 -16.05
C CYS A 61 -20.78 7.99 -15.93
N ASP A 62 -21.95 8.02 -16.58
CA ASP A 62 -22.88 6.89 -16.65
C ASP A 62 -22.28 5.67 -17.36
N VAL A 63 -21.31 5.87 -18.25
CA VAL A 63 -20.56 4.79 -18.91
C VAL A 63 -19.81 3.94 -17.87
N PHE A 64 -19.26 4.55 -16.82
CA PHE A 64 -18.62 3.81 -15.73
C PHE A 64 -19.60 3.01 -14.88
N THR A 65 -20.86 3.47 -14.79
CA THR A 65 -21.89 2.68 -14.11
C THR A 65 -22.29 1.46 -14.91
N MET A 66 -22.36 1.57 -16.25
CA MET A 66 -22.61 0.43 -17.14
C MET A 66 -21.45 -0.58 -17.10
N LEU A 67 -20.20 -0.11 -17.21
CA LEU A 67 -19.00 -0.96 -17.08
C LEU A 67 -18.95 -1.69 -15.73
N ALA A 68 -19.42 -1.07 -14.65
CA ALA A 68 -19.43 -1.69 -13.33
C ALA A 68 -20.50 -2.79 -13.16
N ASP A 69 -21.44 -2.90 -14.10
CA ASP A 69 -22.54 -3.87 -14.07
C ASP A 69 -22.28 -5.13 -14.89
N GLU A 70 -21.42 -5.05 -15.91
CA GLU A 70 -21.18 -6.15 -16.85
C GLU A 70 -20.38 -7.33 -16.25
N ASP A 71 -19.62 -7.10 -15.17
CA ASP A 71 -18.63 -8.07 -14.67
C ASP A 71 -19.16 -9.17 -13.74
N GLU A 72 -20.33 -9.03 -13.09
CA GLU A 72 -20.84 -10.03 -12.14
C GLU A 72 -22.37 -10.12 -12.17
N GLY A 73 -22.88 -11.21 -12.75
CA GLY A 73 -24.30 -11.51 -12.83
C GLY A 73 -25.02 -11.33 -11.47
N ALA A 74 -26.05 -10.48 -11.51
CA ALA A 74 -27.15 -10.34 -10.55
C ALA A 74 -26.95 -9.54 -9.25
N THR A 75 -25.76 -9.09 -8.86
CA THR A 75 -25.62 -8.15 -7.72
C THR A 75 -25.03 -6.83 -8.17
N THR A 76 -25.89 -5.82 -8.31
CA THR A 76 -25.50 -4.43 -8.57
C THR A 76 -24.45 -4.00 -7.55
N ASN A 77 -23.20 -3.93 -7.95
CA ASN A 77 -22.08 -3.60 -7.07
C ASN A 77 -22.08 -2.08 -6.76
N LEU A 78 -23.06 -1.64 -5.97
CA LEU A 78 -23.25 -0.25 -5.53
C LEU A 78 -21.98 0.32 -4.90
N ALA A 79 -21.20 -0.52 -4.20
CA ALA A 79 -19.91 -0.15 -3.64
C ALA A 79 -18.87 0.21 -4.73
N LYS A 80 -18.76 -0.58 -5.80
CA LYS A 80 -17.85 -0.32 -6.93
C LYS A 80 -18.27 0.96 -7.66
N ARG A 81 -19.56 1.12 -7.96
CA ARG A 81 -20.10 2.34 -8.59
C ARG A 81 -19.81 3.59 -7.75
N LYS A 82 -20.06 3.55 -6.45
CA LYS A 82 -19.78 4.67 -5.53
C LYS A 82 -18.28 4.97 -5.43
N ALA A 83 -17.44 3.95 -5.45
CA ALA A 83 -15.99 4.11 -5.46
C ALA A 83 -15.49 4.77 -6.75
N LEU A 84 -15.97 4.33 -7.92
CA LEU A 84 -15.62 4.93 -9.21
C LEU A 84 -16.08 6.38 -9.30
N ARG A 85 -17.31 6.70 -8.89
CA ARG A 85 -17.80 8.09 -8.85
C ARG A 85 -16.96 8.96 -7.91
N LYS A 86 -16.55 8.42 -6.74
CA LYS A 86 -15.67 9.13 -5.81
C LYS A 86 -14.25 9.32 -6.34
N LEU A 87 -13.78 8.39 -7.17
CA LEU A 87 -12.46 8.41 -7.79
C LEU A 87 -12.36 9.46 -8.90
N PHE A 88 -13.32 9.46 -9.82
CA PHE A 88 -13.31 10.35 -10.98
C PHE A 88 -13.90 11.73 -10.71
N ARG A 89 -14.72 11.89 -9.66
CA ARG A 89 -15.31 13.17 -9.24
C ARG A 89 -15.90 13.95 -10.44
N PRO A 90 -16.96 13.43 -11.07
CA PRO A 90 -17.60 14.13 -12.18
C PRO A 90 -18.12 15.50 -11.75
N ASP A 91 -18.26 16.39 -12.73
CA ASP A 91 -18.83 17.73 -12.53
C ASP A 91 -20.34 17.67 -12.20
N ALA A 92 -20.95 18.80 -11.86
CA ALA A 92 -22.37 18.92 -11.55
C ALA A 92 -23.29 18.38 -12.67
N ASN A 93 -22.82 18.41 -13.92
CA ASN A 93 -23.52 17.87 -15.09
C ASN A 93 -23.25 16.37 -15.32
N ASN A 94 -22.56 15.69 -14.41
CA ASN A 94 -22.11 14.30 -14.54
C ASN A 94 -21.14 14.05 -15.71
N GLU A 95 -20.51 15.12 -16.20
CA GLU A 95 -19.51 15.07 -17.27
C GLU A 95 -18.10 15.00 -16.69
N LEU A 96 -17.20 14.35 -17.43
CA LEU A 96 -15.80 14.23 -17.07
C LEU A 96 -14.92 14.70 -18.21
N SER A 97 -14.16 15.77 -17.97
CA SER A 97 -13.18 16.26 -18.93
C SER A 97 -11.99 15.30 -19.03
N GLN A 98 -11.34 15.27 -20.20
CA GLN A 98 -10.14 14.45 -20.42
C GLN A 98 -9.05 14.73 -19.38
N LEU A 99 -8.86 16.01 -19.05
CA LEU A 99 -7.84 16.42 -18.09
C LEU A 99 -8.18 15.94 -16.67
N ALA A 100 -9.45 16.03 -16.25
CA ALA A 100 -9.90 15.49 -14.97
C ALA A 100 -9.75 13.95 -14.91
N PHE A 101 -10.10 13.24 -15.99
CA PHE A 101 -9.91 11.79 -16.07
C PHE A 101 -8.44 11.37 -15.88
N ILE A 102 -7.53 12.00 -16.64
CA ILE A 102 -6.09 11.73 -16.55
C ILE A 102 -5.56 12.06 -15.15
N GLN A 103 -5.98 13.19 -14.56
CA GLN A 103 -5.59 13.58 -13.20
C GLN A 103 -6.08 12.57 -12.15
N SER A 104 -7.28 12.03 -12.29
CA SER A 104 -7.79 10.98 -11.40
C SER A 104 -6.98 9.69 -11.52
N CYS A 105 -6.61 9.28 -12.74
CA CYS A 105 -5.73 8.13 -12.98
C CYS A 105 -4.31 8.35 -12.39
N ASP A 106 -3.70 9.52 -12.60
CA ASP A 106 -2.39 9.87 -12.02
C ASP A 106 -2.44 9.88 -10.48
N SER A 107 -3.51 10.42 -9.91
CA SER A 107 -3.72 10.44 -8.46
C SER A 107 -3.88 9.04 -7.88
N LEU A 108 -4.61 8.16 -8.59
CA LEU A 108 -4.75 6.75 -8.20
C LEU A 108 -3.40 6.02 -8.27
N TYR A 109 -2.65 6.20 -9.35
CA TYR A 109 -1.33 5.62 -9.53
C TYR A 109 -0.38 6.01 -8.38
N LYS A 110 -0.33 7.30 -8.02
CA LYS A 110 0.46 7.79 -6.89
C LYS A 110 0.05 7.14 -5.57
N LYS A 111 -1.26 7.02 -5.32
CA LYS A 111 -1.78 6.38 -4.10
C LYS A 111 -1.41 4.90 -4.04
N LEU A 112 -1.50 4.18 -5.15
CA LEU A 112 -1.09 2.76 -5.22
C LEU A 112 0.41 2.60 -4.97
N ARG A 113 1.25 3.43 -5.60
CA ARG A 113 2.71 3.43 -5.36
C ARG A 113 3.07 3.78 -3.92
N PHE A 114 2.40 4.78 -3.35
CA PHE A 114 2.59 5.14 -1.95
C PHE A 114 2.16 4.01 -1.01
N PHE A 115 0.97 3.45 -1.21
CA PHE A 115 0.47 2.32 -0.43
C PHE A 115 1.43 1.13 -0.46
N ARG A 116 1.93 0.79 -1.65
CA ARG A 116 2.97 -0.24 -1.82
C ARG A 116 4.21 0.07 -0.99
N ALA A 117 4.74 1.29 -1.10
CA ALA A 117 5.92 1.69 -0.34
C ALA A 117 5.67 1.60 1.17
N SER A 118 4.49 2.02 1.64
CA SER A 118 4.09 1.90 3.04
C SER A 118 4.03 0.44 3.51
N VAL A 119 3.48 -0.46 2.71
CA VAL A 119 3.42 -1.90 3.03
C VAL A 119 4.82 -2.51 3.05
N GLY A 120 5.68 -2.17 2.08
CA GLY A 120 7.07 -2.62 2.06
C GLY A 120 7.83 -2.16 3.31
N ASN A 121 7.68 -0.90 3.69
CA ASN A 121 8.30 -0.36 4.89
C ASN A 121 7.76 -1.02 6.17
N ALA A 122 6.45 -1.26 6.26
CA ALA A 122 5.86 -1.96 7.41
C ALA A 122 6.41 -3.39 7.56
N SER A 123 6.54 -4.12 6.45
CA SER A 123 7.12 -5.47 6.47
C SER A 123 8.58 -5.47 6.94
N VAL A 124 9.36 -4.43 6.63
CA VAL A 124 10.75 -4.30 7.12
C VAL A 124 10.76 -4.02 8.62
N ILE A 125 9.85 -3.18 9.10
CA ILE A 125 9.70 -2.89 10.53
C ILE A 125 9.32 -4.15 11.30
N ASP A 126 8.36 -4.93 10.79
CA ASP A 126 7.94 -6.19 11.42
C ASP A 126 9.11 -7.17 11.56
N HIS A 127 9.90 -7.35 10.49
CA HIS A 127 11.10 -8.19 10.54
C HIS A 127 12.15 -7.68 11.54
N ALA A 128 12.33 -6.35 11.62
CA ALA A 128 13.25 -5.76 12.58
C ALA A 128 12.78 -6.00 14.03
N LEU A 129 11.48 -5.87 14.30
CA LEU A 129 10.89 -6.17 15.61
C LEU A 129 11.03 -7.65 15.97
N GLU A 130 10.75 -8.55 15.04
CA GLU A 130 10.98 -9.99 15.21
C GLU A 130 12.42 -10.28 15.61
N THR A 131 13.39 -9.70 14.90
CA THR A 131 14.82 -9.87 15.20
C THR A 131 15.20 -9.35 16.59
N ILE A 132 14.63 -8.21 17.03
CA ILE A 132 14.87 -7.66 18.38
C ILE A 132 14.30 -8.57 19.46
N ILE A 133 13.09 -9.09 19.25
CA ILE A 133 12.42 -9.99 20.19
C ILE A 133 13.19 -11.32 20.29
N ASP A 134 13.62 -11.89 19.17
CA ASP A 134 14.43 -13.12 19.13
C ASP A 134 15.77 -12.92 19.85
N PHE A 135 16.43 -11.78 19.63
CA PHE A 135 17.65 -11.45 20.35
C PHE A 135 17.40 -11.39 21.86
N LEU A 136 16.36 -10.68 22.30
CA LEU A 136 16.02 -10.56 23.72
C LEU A 136 15.69 -11.93 24.33
N PHE A 137 14.92 -12.75 23.63
CA PHE A 137 14.56 -14.10 24.06
C PHE A 137 15.79 -14.98 24.24
N ASN A 138 16.66 -15.04 23.21
CA ASN A 138 17.90 -15.83 23.27
C ASN A 138 18.86 -15.30 24.33
N PHE A 139 18.91 -13.98 24.55
CA PHE A 139 19.72 -13.36 25.61
C PHE A 139 19.25 -13.79 27.00
N ILE A 140 17.94 -13.73 27.28
CA ILE A 140 17.36 -14.19 28.56
C ILE A 140 17.60 -15.69 28.75
N LEU A 141 17.40 -16.50 27.70
CA LEU A 141 17.66 -17.93 27.73
C LEU A 141 19.12 -18.24 28.07
N ALA A 142 20.08 -17.51 27.47
CA ALA A 142 21.50 -17.65 27.78
C ALA A 142 21.81 -17.30 29.25
N LEU A 143 21.21 -16.25 29.81
CA LEU A 143 21.36 -15.92 31.22
C LEU A 143 20.79 -17.01 32.15
N ALA A 144 19.63 -17.58 31.79
CA ALA A 144 19.04 -18.68 32.55
C ALA A 144 19.94 -19.92 32.52
N LEU A 145 20.52 -20.27 31.37
CA LEU A 145 21.47 -21.37 31.24
C LEU A 145 22.75 -21.12 32.06
N LEU A 146 23.30 -19.91 32.03
CA LEU A 146 24.46 -19.55 32.85
C LEU A 146 24.16 -19.69 34.35
N SER A 147 22.98 -19.26 34.78
CA SER A 147 22.50 -19.43 36.15
C SER A 147 22.39 -20.91 36.54
N LEU A 148 21.88 -21.75 35.64
CA LEU A 148 21.79 -23.21 35.84
C LEU A 148 23.17 -23.86 36.01
N MET A 149 24.17 -23.39 35.26
CA MET A 149 25.57 -23.84 35.35
C MET A 149 26.29 -23.30 36.60
N ARG A 150 25.58 -22.61 37.51
CA ARG A 150 26.13 -21.94 38.71
C ARG A 150 27.15 -20.83 38.41
N PHE A 151 27.14 -20.27 37.20
CA PHE A 151 27.83 -19.02 36.93
C PHE A 151 26.97 -17.86 37.40
N ASN A 152 27.60 -16.82 37.96
CA ASN A 152 26.90 -15.62 38.39
C ASN A 152 26.64 -14.70 37.17
N PRO A 153 25.37 -14.48 36.75
CA PRO A 153 25.06 -13.65 35.57
C PRO A 153 25.10 -12.13 35.85
N TRP A 154 25.16 -11.72 37.13
CA TRP A 154 25.09 -10.31 37.53
C TRP A 154 26.14 -9.40 36.86
N PRO A 155 27.42 -9.78 36.75
CA PRO A 155 28.42 -8.94 36.10
C PRO A 155 28.11 -8.68 34.62
N LEU A 156 27.54 -9.66 33.92
CA LEU A 156 27.18 -9.56 32.51
C LEU A 156 26.03 -8.56 32.33
N LEU A 157 25.01 -8.65 33.19
CA LEU A 157 23.89 -7.71 33.20
C LEU A 157 24.33 -6.27 33.46
N VAL A 158 25.24 -6.06 34.42
CA VAL A 158 25.79 -4.73 34.72
C VAL A 158 26.54 -4.18 33.50
N SER A 159 27.39 -5.00 32.87
CA SER A 159 28.15 -4.59 31.67
C SER A 159 27.24 -4.20 30.49
N VAL A 160 26.23 -5.01 30.20
CA VAL A 160 25.25 -4.73 29.13
C VAL A 160 24.44 -3.47 29.43
N SER A 161 24.04 -3.27 30.69
CA SER A 161 23.30 -2.06 31.10
C SER A 161 24.12 -0.80 30.90
N THR A 162 25.41 -0.81 31.24
CA THR A 162 26.31 0.33 30.98
C THR A 162 26.42 0.62 29.48
N LEU A 163 26.57 -0.42 28.65
CA LEU A 163 26.62 -0.27 27.19
C LEU A 163 25.33 0.35 26.64
N LEU A 164 24.16 -0.17 27.05
CA LEU A 164 22.87 0.34 26.60
C LEU A 164 22.65 1.80 26.99
N VAL A 165 23.06 2.21 28.19
CA VAL A 165 23.01 3.61 28.62
C VAL A 165 23.90 4.48 27.73
N SER A 166 25.14 4.06 27.46
CA SER A 166 26.06 4.80 26.58
C SER A 166 25.50 4.93 25.15
N VAL A 167 24.93 3.86 24.60
CA VAL A 167 24.28 3.87 23.28
C VAL A 167 23.06 4.79 23.29
N SER A 168 22.24 4.78 24.34
CA SER A 168 21.06 5.64 24.45
C SER A 168 21.43 7.12 24.42
N PHE A 169 22.53 7.52 25.07
CA PHE A 169 23.02 8.90 25.00
C PHE A 169 23.58 9.25 23.62
N ALA A 170 24.35 8.36 23.00
CA ALA A 170 24.91 8.58 21.67
C ALA A 170 23.81 8.72 20.61
N VAL A 171 22.82 7.82 20.63
CA VAL A 171 21.71 7.80 19.67
C VAL A 171 20.68 8.89 19.97
N GLY A 172 20.40 9.20 21.24
CA GLY A 172 19.39 10.20 21.63
C GLY A 172 19.66 11.59 21.03
N SER A 173 20.93 12.01 21.01
CA SER A 173 21.35 13.28 20.39
C SER A 173 21.12 13.32 18.86
N SER A 174 21.22 12.16 18.20
CA SER A 174 21.01 12.03 16.75
C SER A 174 19.54 11.88 16.41
N ALA A 175 18.78 11.13 17.22
CA ALA A 175 17.34 10.93 17.05
C ALA A 175 16.54 12.23 17.25
N SER A 176 16.98 13.12 18.16
CA SER A 176 16.36 14.44 18.36
C SER A 176 16.25 15.26 17.07
N LYS A 177 17.23 15.15 16.16
CA LYS A 177 17.25 15.89 14.89
C LYS A 177 16.29 15.37 13.83
N TYR A 178 15.77 14.15 14.01
CA TYR A 178 14.78 13.55 13.11
C TYR A 178 13.35 13.73 13.61
N ILE A 179 13.18 14.15 14.86
CA ILE A 179 11.88 14.36 15.51
C ILE A 179 11.49 15.85 15.50
N GLU A 180 12.47 16.76 15.45
CA GLU A 180 12.28 18.20 15.21
C GLU A 180 12.07 18.50 13.71
#